data_AF-A0A0Q7MD90-F1
#
_entry.id   AF-A0A0Q7MD90-F1
#
_cell.length_a   1.000
_cell.length_b   1.000
_cell.length_c   1.000
_cell.angle_alpha   90.00
_cell.angle_beta   90.00
_cell.angle_gamma   90.00
#
_symmetry.space_group_name_H-M   'P 1'
#
loop_
_entity.id
_entity.type
_entity.pdbx_description
1 polymer ?
#
loop_
_entity_poly.entity_id
_entity_poly.type
_entity_poly.pdbx_seq_one_letter_code
_entity_poly.pdbx_strand_id
1 'polypeptide(L)'
;MTTAGRVRRQTALCGALLATLAGCATGAGPAGASSSGTYDCMGTPISAETLTDPRPATELDATGRAALDGLEVPPIDPAAWTIVSTAPQEVVLLRALAEPDDHGAGDVRTHERMVITLVDAPNIPGSPAWMLSALGSCALTVPGPGGGTATVTLDPAAPVSPASTAVALLVTETACNSGQDAAGRVEVTSLQETGSTVEVVIAVSPRRGDQTCPSNPPTPFTVDLDEPLGDRLLLDASTVPPRPITVPTP
;
A
#
# COMPACT_ATOMS: atom_id res chain seq x y z
N MET A 1 35.48 10.38 31.21
CA MET A 1 34.92 11.22 32.30
C MET A 1 33.82 12.08 31.70
N THR A 2 32.82 12.43 32.51
CA THR A 2 31.57 13.19 32.25
C THR A 2 30.50 12.52 31.38
N THR A 3 29.20 12.48 31.70
CA THR A 3 28.43 12.37 32.97
C THR A 3 27.05 11.87 32.54
N ALA A 4 26.53 10.80 33.18
CA ALA A 4 25.22 10.23 32.91
C ALA A 4 24.08 11.12 33.46
N GLY A 5 23.09 11.43 32.63
CA GLY A 5 21.87 12.13 33.02
C GLY A 5 20.83 11.16 33.58
N ARG A 6 20.61 11.19 34.90
CA ARG A 6 19.69 10.34 35.65
C ARG A 6 18.41 11.13 35.96
N VAL A 7 17.26 10.71 35.42
CA VAL A 7 15.96 11.35 35.71
C VAL A 7 15.38 10.76 37.00
N ARG A 8 15.10 11.63 37.98
CA ARG A 8 14.55 11.27 39.30
C ARG A 8 13.03 11.03 39.22
N ARG A 9 12.58 9.95 39.86
CA ARG A 9 11.18 9.65 40.18
C ARG A 9 10.67 10.64 41.23
N GLN A 10 9.50 11.23 40.99
CA GLN A 10 8.70 11.89 42.02
C GLN A 10 7.54 10.97 42.42
N THR A 11 7.54 10.60 43.69
CA THR A 11 6.45 9.95 44.41
C THR A 11 5.40 10.98 44.79
N ALA A 12 4.15 10.73 44.42
CA ALA A 12 2.97 11.34 45.03
C ALA A 12 2.02 10.22 45.46
N LEU A 13 1.93 9.99 46.77
CA LEU A 13 0.83 9.30 47.42
C LEU A 13 -0.26 10.34 47.71
N CYS A 14 -1.52 10.08 47.34
CA CYS A 14 -2.68 10.20 48.23
C CYS A 14 -3.98 9.84 47.48
N GLY A 15 -4.87 9.11 48.16
CA GLY A 15 -6.32 9.18 47.90
C GLY A 15 -6.96 7.91 47.36
N ALA A 16 -7.24 6.96 48.25
CA ALA A 16 -8.20 5.90 47.99
C ALA A 16 -9.64 6.46 48.06
N LEU A 17 -10.42 6.28 46.99
CA LEU A 17 -11.88 6.31 47.05
C LEU A 17 -12.43 5.06 46.35
N LEU A 18 -13.10 4.22 47.12
CA LEU A 18 -13.90 3.08 46.66
C LEU A 18 -15.25 3.59 46.16
N ALA A 19 -15.55 3.35 44.89
CA ALA A 19 -16.91 3.41 44.35
C ALA A 19 -17.14 2.20 43.44
N THR A 20 -17.97 1.28 43.91
CA THR A 20 -18.49 0.11 43.19
C THR A 20 -19.57 0.55 42.19
N LEU A 21 -19.34 0.32 40.89
CA LEU A 21 -20.40 0.32 39.88
C LEU A 21 -20.24 -0.89 38.95
N ALA A 22 -21.39 -1.48 38.67
CA ALA A 22 -21.57 -2.74 37.96
C ALA A 22 -21.35 -2.61 36.44
N GLY A 23 -20.76 -3.67 35.88
CA GLY A 23 -21.07 -4.28 34.58
C GLY A 23 -21.32 -3.39 33.35
N CYS A 24 -20.33 -3.37 32.45
CA CYS A 24 -20.48 -3.73 31.04
C CYS A 24 -19.12 -4.24 30.56
N ALA A 25 -19.01 -5.55 30.30
CA ALA A 25 -17.86 -6.13 29.62
C ALA A 25 -17.94 -5.76 28.14
N THR A 26 -17.29 -4.67 27.75
CA THR A 26 -16.95 -4.43 26.34
C THR A 26 -15.78 -5.33 26.00
N GLY A 27 -16.04 -6.36 25.19
CA GLY A 27 -15.01 -7.17 24.58
C GLY A 27 -14.03 -6.27 23.84
N ALA A 28 -12.75 -6.38 24.18
CA ALA A 28 -11.68 -5.91 23.33
C ALA A 28 -11.69 -6.80 22.07
N GLY A 29 -12.38 -6.34 21.03
CA GLY A 29 -12.09 -6.78 19.68
C GLY A 29 -10.64 -6.42 19.33
N PRO A 30 -10.01 -7.13 18.39
CA PRO A 30 -8.66 -6.78 17.95
C PRO A 30 -8.67 -5.32 17.50
N ALA A 31 -7.63 -4.58 17.88
CA ALA A 31 -7.43 -3.21 17.49
C ALA A 31 -7.51 -3.11 15.96
N GLY A 32 -8.63 -2.61 15.45
CA GLY A 32 -8.71 -2.17 14.07
C GLY A 32 -7.70 -1.06 13.91
N ALA A 33 -6.64 -1.32 13.14
CA ALA A 33 -5.69 -0.30 12.74
C ALA A 33 -6.49 0.89 12.18
N SER A 34 -6.46 2.01 12.90
CA SER A 34 -7.11 3.24 12.49
C SER A 34 -6.30 3.81 11.34
N SER A 35 -6.70 3.55 10.10
CA SER A 35 -6.09 4.13 8.92
C SER A 35 -6.62 5.55 8.70
N SER A 36 -5.98 6.55 9.32
CA SER A 36 -6.16 7.95 8.91
C SER A 36 -5.30 8.30 7.68
N GLY A 37 -5.00 7.31 6.83
CA GLY A 37 -3.98 7.39 5.79
C GLY A 37 -4.53 7.60 4.38
N THR A 38 -3.68 8.13 3.51
CA THR A 38 -3.87 8.09 2.06
C THR A 38 -3.04 6.93 1.51
N TYR A 39 -3.65 6.09 0.68
CA TYR A 39 -3.00 5.02 -0.05
C TYR A 39 -2.72 5.47 -1.49
N ASP A 40 -1.87 4.73 -2.19
CA ASP A 40 -1.66 4.90 -3.62
C ASP A 40 -2.08 3.65 -4.39
N CYS A 41 -2.80 3.88 -5.50
CA CYS A 41 -3.06 2.89 -6.53
C CYS A 41 -2.61 3.46 -7.88
N MET A 42 -1.43 3.05 -8.35
CA MET A 42 -0.84 3.47 -9.63
C MET A 42 -0.72 5.00 -9.80
N GLY A 43 -0.34 5.73 -8.75
CA GLY A 43 -0.23 7.19 -8.74
C GLY A 43 -1.53 7.93 -8.41
N THR A 44 -2.62 7.20 -8.14
CA THR A 44 -3.88 7.80 -7.68
C THR A 44 -3.96 7.72 -6.16
N PRO A 45 -4.09 8.86 -5.46
CA PRO A 45 -4.32 8.86 -4.02
C PRO A 45 -5.72 8.32 -3.70
N ILE A 46 -5.79 7.32 -2.85
CA ILE A 46 -7.03 6.72 -2.34
C ILE A 46 -7.14 7.09 -0.86
N SER A 47 -8.22 7.76 -0.45
CA SER A 47 -8.43 8.05 0.97
C SER A 47 -8.82 6.77 1.71
N ALA A 48 -8.47 6.68 2.99
CA ALA A 48 -8.98 5.57 3.81
C ALA A 48 -10.52 5.55 3.88
N GLU A 49 -11.17 6.72 3.82
CA GLU A 49 -12.64 6.83 3.76
C GLU A 49 -13.23 6.11 2.54
N THR A 50 -12.59 6.19 1.37
CA THR A 50 -13.02 5.43 0.18
C THR A 50 -13.04 3.93 0.43
N LEU A 51 -12.21 3.41 1.34
CA LEU A 51 -12.16 1.99 1.68
C LEU A 51 -13.10 1.61 2.83
N THR A 52 -13.34 2.50 3.79
CA THR A 52 -14.14 2.22 4.98
C THR A 52 -15.62 2.58 4.83
N ASP A 53 -15.94 3.58 4.01
CA ASP A 53 -17.30 4.01 3.67
C ASP A 53 -17.43 4.20 2.14
N PRO A 54 -17.37 3.09 1.38
CA PRO A 54 -17.33 3.15 -0.08
C PRO A 54 -18.66 3.65 -0.65
N ARG A 55 -18.60 4.72 -1.45
CA ARG A 55 -19.74 5.19 -2.24
C ARG A 55 -19.80 4.48 -3.59
N PRO A 56 -20.86 3.72 -3.91
CA PRO A 56 -20.94 3.00 -5.17
C PRO A 56 -21.11 3.96 -6.36
N ALA A 57 -20.65 3.55 -7.54
CA ALA A 57 -20.78 4.35 -8.77
C ALA A 57 -22.24 4.51 -9.24
N THR A 58 -23.19 3.77 -8.65
CA THR A 58 -24.63 4.03 -8.79
C THR A 58 -25.05 5.41 -8.25
N GLU A 59 -24.24 6.03 -7.37
CA GLU A 59 -24.48 7.37 -6.83
C GLU A 59 -23.85 8.49 -7.67
N LEU A 60 -23.24 8.19 -8.82
CA LEU A 60 -22.72 9.21 -9.73
C LEU A 60 -23.85 10.15 -10.18
N ASP A 61 -23.54 11.45 -10.23
CA ASP A 61 -24.45 12.44 -10.76
C ASP A 61 -24.64 12.30 -12.28
N ALA A 62 -25.34 13.24 -12.93
CA ALA A 62 -25.53 13.17 -14.38
C ALA A 62 -24.20 13.25 -15.16
N THR A 63 -23.23 14.01 -14.67
CA THR A 63 -21.91 14.18 -15.29
C THR A 63 -21.11 12.89 -15.18
N GLY A 64 -21.06 12.29 -13.98
CA GLY A 64 -20.37 11.04 -13.74
C GLY A 64 -20.98 9.86 -14.49
N ARG A 65 -22.31 9.81 -14.59
CA ARG A 65 -22.98 8.79 -15.42
C ARG A 65 -22.68 8.96 -16.91
N ALA A 66 -22.64 10.20 -17.41
CA ALA A 66 -22.22 10.46 -18.79
C ALA A 66 -20.77 10.03 -19.06
N ALA A 67 -19.90 10.06 -18.04
CA ALA A 67 -18.55 9.54 -18.16
C ALA A 67 -18.51 8.02 -18.38
N LEU A 68 -19.42 7.27 -17.75
CA LEU A 68 -19.52 5.81 -17.95
C LEU A 68 -19.92 5.41 -19.37
N ASP A 69 -20.64 6.30 -20.08
CA ASP A 69 -21.01 6.13 -21.49
C ASP A 69 -19.91 6.66 -22.45
N GLY A 70 -18.72 6.98 -21.91
CA GLY A 70 -17.60 7.55 -22.66
C GLY A 70 -16.96 6.61 -23.67
N LEU A 71 -16.13 7.17 -24.54
CA LEU A 71 -15.36 6.42 -25.53
C LEU A 71 -14.36 5.48 -24.84
N GLU A 72 -14.31 4.23 -25.30
CA GLU A 72 -13.43 3.17 -24.80
C GLU A 72 -13.64 2.78 -23.32
N VAL A 73 -14.65 3.37 -22.65
CA VAL A 73 -15.03 2.96 -21.30
C VAL A 73 -15.72 1.60 -21.38
N PRO A 74 -15.20 0.55 -20.72
CA PRO A 74 -15.83 -0.77 -20.77
C PRO A 74 -17.19 -0.73 -20.08
N PRO A 75 -18.15 -1.57 -20.51
CA PRO A 75 -19.38 -1.75 -19.77
C PRO A 75 -19.06 -2.35 -18.39
N ILE A 76 -19.54 -1.71 -17.33
CA ILE A 76 -19.36 -2.16 -15.94
C ILE A 76 -20.71 -2.33 -15.24
N ASP A 77 -20.72 -3.07 -14.12
CA ASP A 77 -21.77 -2.96 -13.12
C ASP A 77 -21.42 -1.83 -12.13
N PRO A 78 -22.11 -0.67 -12.14
CA PRO A 78 -21.76 0.45 -11.27
C PRO A 78 -21.87 0.13 -9.77
N ALA A 79 -22.63 -0.90 -9.38
CA ALA A 79 -22.71 -1.30 -7.97
C ALA A 79 -21.43 -1.99 -7.47
N ALA A 80 -20.59 -2.52 -8.37
CA ALA A 80 -19.33 -3.17 -8.05
C ALA A 80 -18.14 -2.19 -7.98
N TRP A 81 -18.34 -0.92 -8.31
CA TRP A 81 -17.30 0.10 -8.35
C TRP A 81 -17.56 1.18 -7.31
N THR A 82 -16.49 1.61 -6.65
CA THR A 82 -16.49 2.69 -5.67
C THR A 82 -15.99 3.98 -6.30
N ILE A 83 -16.64 5.09 -5.99
CA ILE A 83 -16.22 6.42 -6.39
C ILE A 83 -15.01 6.83 -5.54
N VAL A 84 -13.86 7.02 -6.19
CA VAL A 84 -12.67 7.62 -5.56
C VAL A 84 -12.79 9.15 -5.61
N SER A 85 -13.09 9.68 -6.79
CA SER A 85 -13.29 11.11 -6.99
C SER A 85 -14.18 11.39 -8.19
N THR A 86 -14.84 12.55 -8.14
CA THR A 86 -15.59 13.11 -9.26
C THR A 86 -15.25 14.59 -9.39
N ALA A 87 -14.83 14.99 -10.58
CA ALA A 87 -14.56 16.37 -10.96
C ALA A 87 -15.22 16.65 -12.33
N PRO A 88 -15.37 17.93 -12.74
CA PRO A 88 -16.03 18.27 -14.00
C PRO A 88 -15.41 17.62 -15.26
N GLN A 89 -14.14 17.24 -15.19
CA GLN A 89 -13.39 16.66 -16.31
C GLN A 89 -12.74 15.32 -15.99
N GLU A 90 -13.01 14.74 -14.81
CA GLU A 90 -12.41 13.48 -14.39
C GLU A 90 -13.33 12.71 -13.46
N VAL A 91 -13.45 11.40 -13.69
CA VAL A 91 -14.08 10.44 -12.78
C VAL A 91 -13.08 9.33 -12.52
N VAL A 92 -12.83 9.05 -11.24
CA VAL A 92 -11.95 7.96 -10.83
C VAL A 92 -12.77 6.95 -10.03
N LEU A 93 -12.72 5.71 -10.48
CA LEU A 93 -13.37 4.58 -9.83
C LEU A 93 -12.33 3.54 -9.39
N LEU A 94 -12.64 2.83 -8.31
CA LEU A 94 -11.85 1.74 -7.76
C LEU A 94 -12.77 0.57 -7.45
N ARG A 95 -12.30 -0.65 -7.66
CA ARG A 95 -12.94 -1.86 -7.12
C ARG A 95 -11.90 -2.81 -6.55
N ALA A 96 -12.30 -3.60 -5.57
CA ALA A 96 -11.55 -4.79 -5.19
C ALA A 96 -11.69 -5.86 -6.29
N LEU A 97 -10.62 -6.60 -6.54
CA LEU A 97 -10.66 -7.78 -7.40
C LEU A 97 -11.29 -8.95 -6.64
N ALA A 98 -12.04 -9.79 -7.34
CA ALA A 98 -12.62 -11.00 -6.77
C ALA A 98 -11.52 -11.98 -6.34
N GLU A 99 -10.46 -12.07 -7.14
CA GLU A 99 -9.25 -12.84 -6.86
C GLU A 99 -8.03 -11.92 -7.03
N PRO A 100 -7.05 -11.95 -6.12
CA PRO A 100 -5.81 -11.24 -6.31
C PRO A 100 -5.09 -11.68 -7.60
N ASP A 101 -4.55 -10.72 -8.32
CA ASP A 101 -3.79 -10.91 -9.55
C ASP A 101 -2.30 -10.93 -9.21
N ASP A 102 -1.66 -12.10 -9.27
CA ASP A 102 -0.25 -12.31 -8.89
C ASP A 102 0.64 -12.29 -10.13
N HIS A 103 1.45 -11.24 -10.28
CA HIS A 103 2.41 -11.05 -11.37
C HIS A 103 3.80 -11.63 -11.03
N GLY A 104 3.93 -12.32 -9.89
CA GLY A 104 5.19 -12.82 -9.38
C GLY A 104 6.05 -11.74 -8.73
N ALA A 105 7.20 -12.13 -8.19
CA ALA A 105 8.16 -11.23 -7.54
C ALA A 105 7.53 -10.28 -6.47
N GLY A 106 6.47 -10.73 -5.80
CA GLY A 106 5.74 -9.96 -4.78
C GLY A 106 4.76 -8.92 -5.33
N ASP A 107 4.60 -8.80 -6.66
CA ASP A 107 3.57 -7.95 -7.29
C ASP A 107 2.21 -8.66 -7.30
N VAL A 108 1.57 -8.67 -6.13
CA VAL A 108 0.18 -9.11 -6.00
C VAL A 108 -0.72 -7.88 -6.04
N ARG A 109 -1.72 -7.88 -6.91
CA ARG A 109 -2.65 -6.76 -7.10
C ARG A 109 -4.02 -7.17 -6.61
N THR A 110 -4.68 -6.28 -5.88
CA THR A 110 -5.94 -6.59 -5.17
C THR A 110 -7.07 -5.69 -5.58
N HIS A 111 -6.77 -4.62 -6.32
CA HIS A 111 -7.73 -3.64 -6.77
C HIS A 111 -7.56 -3.37 -8.26
N GLU A 112 -8.60 -2.82 -8.87
CA GLU A 112 -8.55 -2.26 -10.20
C GLU A 112 -9.04 -0.82 -10.15
N ARG A 113 -8.34 0.06 -10.87
CA ARG A 113 -8.65 1.48 -10.96
C ARG A 113 -9.00 1.84 -12.39
N MET A 114 -10.07 2.62 -12.54
CA MET A 114 -10.48 3.21 -13.80
C MET A 114 -10.47 4.74 -13.69
N VAL A 115 -9.86 5.42 -14.65
CA VAL A 115 -9.82 6.88 -14.77
C VAL A 115 -10.44 7.25 -16.12
N ILE A 116 -11.48 8.07 -16.07
CA ILE A 116 -12.20 8.57 -17.23
C ILE A 116 -12.06 10.08 -17.24
N THR A 117 -11.63 10.67 -18.36
CA THR A 117 -11.46 12.12 -18.48
C THR A 117 -12.25 12.72 -19.62
N LEU A 118 -12.62 13.98 -19.49
CA LEU A 118 -13.26 14.75 -20.54
C LEU A 118 -12.18 15.37 -21.43
N VAL A 119 -12.09 14.91 -22.68
CA VAL A 119 -11.07 15.37 -23.63
C VAL A 119 -11.69 16.29 -24.68
N ASP A 120 -11.15 17.51 -24.75
CA ASP A 120 -11.45 18.50 -25.79
C ASP A 120 -10.31 18.53 -26.82
N ALA A 121 -10.48 17.79 -27.92
CA ALA A 121 -9.49 17.63 -28.97
C ALA A 121 -10.14 17.52 -30.36
N PRO A 122 -9.64 18.24 -31.38
CA PRO A 122 -10.29 18.34 -32.69
C PRO A 122 -10.31 17.04 -33.50
N ASN A 123 -9.44 16.08 -33.15
CA ASN A 123 -9.37 14.77 -33.79
C ASN A 123 -10.30 13.73 -33.15
N ILE A 124 -11.08 14.09 -32.12
CA ILE A 124 -12.05 13.21 -31.46
C ILE A 124 -13.46 13.58 -31.96
N PRO A 125 -14.18 12.67 -32.62
CA PRO A 125 -15.57 12.92 -33.00
C PRO A 125 -16.45 13.23 -31.79
N GLY A 126 -17.23 14.31 -31.87
CA GLY A 126 -18.12 14.71 -30.78
C GLY A 126 -17.42 15.36 -29.59
N SER A 127 -16.18 15.83 -29.76
CA SER A 127 -15.45 16.55 -28.71
C SER A 127 -16.16 17.85 -28.27
N PRO A 128 -16.18 18.20 -26.96
CA PRO A 128 -15.57 17.46 -25.84
C PRO A 128 -16.29 16.14 -25.56
N ALA A 129 -15.51 15.08 -25.33
CA ALA A 129 -16.03 13.72 -25.11
C ALA A 129 -15.35 13.06 -23.91
N TRP A 130 -16.13 12.33 -23.10
CA TRP A 130 -15.56 11.47 -22.07
C TRP A 130 -14.84 10.30 -22.72
N MET A 131 -13.70 9.93 -22.16
CA MET A 131 -12.86 8.84 -22.68
C MET A 131 -12.13 8.13 -21.56
N LEU A 132 -11.94 6.82 -21.70
CA LEU A 132 -11.08 6.05 -20.82
C LEU A 132 -9.63 6.54 -20.94
N SER A 133 -9.07 7.03 -19.84
CA SER A 133 -7.67 7.49 -19.80
C SER A 133 -6.74 6.45 -19.19
N ALA A 134 -7.23 5.66 -18.23
CA ALA A 134 -6.48 4.57 -17.64
C ALA A 134 -7.40 3.50 -17.07
N LEU A 135 -7.01 2.24 -17.24
CA LEU A 135 -7.59 1.08 -16.57
C LEU A 135 -6.45 0.12 -16.21
N GLY A 136 -6.43 -0.37 -14.98
CA GLY A 136 -5.41 -1.35 -14.59
C GLY A 136 -5.53 -1.83 -13.16
N SER A 137 -4.99 -3.02 -12.90
CA SER A 137 -4.87 -3.60 -11.57
C SER A 137 -3.73 -2.96 -10.77
N CYS A 138 -3.91 -2.87 -9.45
CA CYS A 138 -2.92 -2.31 -8.51
C CYS A 138 -2.97 -3.02 -7.14
N ALA A 139 -1.86 -2.96 -6.42
CA ALA A 139 -1.87 -3.07 -4.96
C ALA A 139 -2.17 -1.69 -4.37
N LEU A 140 -2.95 -1.63 -3.29
CA LEU A 140 -3.02 -0.43 -2.47
C LEU A 140 -1.74 -0.34 -1.64
N THR A 141 -0.96 0.71 -1.87
CA THR A 141 0.33 0.91 -1.21
C THR A 141 0.29 2.07 -0.24
N VAL A 142 1.09 2.01 0.82
CA VAL A 142 1.36 3.15 1.69
C VAL A 142 2.46 3.98 1.03
N PRO A 143 2.23 5.27 0.72
CA PRO A 143 3.27 6.11 0.13
C PRO A 143 4.50 6.19 1.04
N GLY A 144 5.65 5.76 0.55
CA GLY A 144 6.92 5.84 1.26
C GLY A 144 7.56 7.25 1.19
N PRO A 145 8.48 7.58 2.12
CA PRO A 145 9.32 8.78 2.00
C PRO A 145 10.03 8.82 0.65
N GLY A 146 9.91 9.93 -0.08
CA GLY A 146 10.53 10.08 -1.41
C GLY A 146 9.80 9.36 -2.56
N GLY A 147 8.67 8.70 -2.30
CA GLY A 147 7.70 8.25 -3.31
C GLY A 147 8.07 7.00 -4.11
N GLY A 148 9.19 6.34 -3.81
CA GLY A 148 9.57 5.11 -4.51
C GLY A 148 9.07 3.86 -3.79
N THR A 149 8.14 3.16 -4.44
CA THR A 149 7.62 1.86 -4.01
C THR A 149 8.47 0.72 -4.55
N ALA A 150 8.46 -0.42 -3.85
CA ALA A 150 9.10 -1.64 -4.28
C ALA A 150 8.25 -2.85 -3.92
N THR A 151 8.42 -3.94 -4.66
CA THR A 151 7.94 -5.25 -4.24
C THR A 151 9.06 -6.01 -3.56
N VAL A 152 8.71 -6.93 -2.68
CA VAL A 152 9.64 -7.65 -1.83
C VAL A 152 9.32 -9.14 -1.83
N THR A 153 10.36 -9.95 -1.96
CA THR A 153 10.31 -11.41 -1.80
C THR A 153 11.47 -11.90 -0.95
N LEU A 154 11.38 -13.11 -0.41
CA LEU A 154 12.51 -13.80 0.21
C LEU A 154 13.56 -14.17 -0.84
N ASP A 155 14.85 -14.07 -0.49
CA ASP A 155 15.92 -14.57 -1.35
C ASP A 155 15.97 -16.12 -1.29
N PRO A 156 15.68 -16.84 -2.40
CA PRO A 156 15.75 -18.29 -2.41
C PRO A 156 17.18 -18.84 -2.22
N ALA A 157 18.22 -18.03 -2.46
CA ALA A 157 19.61 -18.41 -2.22
C ALA A 157 20.01 -18.38 -0.73
N ALA A 158 19.21 -17.73 0.12
CA ALA A 158 19.42 -17.63 1.55
C ALA A 158 18.09 -17.89 2.32
N PRO A 159 17.64 -19.16 2.39
CA PRO A 159 16.38 -19.52 3.04
C PRO A 159 16.32 -19.08 4.51
N VAL A 160 15.18 -18.52 4.89
CA VAL A 160 14.91 -18.08 6.27
C VAL A 160 14.52 -19.29 7.13
N SER A 161 14.93 -19.27 8.40
CA SER A 161 14.57 -20.26 9.40
C SER A 161 14.05 -19.59 10.68
N PRO A 162 13.37 -20.33 11.59
CA PRO A 162 12.98 -19.79 12.90
C PRO A 162 14.16 -19.25 13.74
N ALA A 163 15.38 -19.71 13.49
CA ALA A 163 16.57 -19.22 14.20
C ALA A 163 17.18 -17.95 13.56
N SER A 164 16.67 -17.51 12.40
CA SER A 164 17.23 -16.38 11.65
C SER A 164 17.00 -15.06 12.40
N THR A 165 18.07 -14.33 12.66
CA THR A 165 18.05 -12.91 13.08
C THR A 165 18.41 -11.97 11.92
N ALA A 166 18.62 -12.53 10.73
CA ALA A 166 18.88 -11.79 9.51
C ALA A 166 18.07 -12.45 8.39
N VAL A 167 17.30 -11.63 7.68
CA VAL A 167 16.40 -12.07 6.61
C VAL A 167 16.93 -11.51 5.30
N ALA A 168 17.27 -12.41 4.38
CA ALA A 168 17.68 -12.04 3.03
C ALA A 168 16.45 -11.86 2.14
N LEU A 169 16.36 -10.70 1.51
CA LEU A 169 15.27 -10.26 0.66
C LEU A 169 15.77 -9.93 -0.73
N LEU A 170 14.88 -10.03 -1.70
CA LEU A 170 15.02 -9.45 -3.03
C LEU A 170 14.02 -8.30 -3.15
N VAL A 171 14.53 -7.11 -3.37
CA VAL A 171 13.75 -5.86 -3.48
C VAL A 171 13.74 -5.41 -4.94
N THR A 172 12.54 -5.30 -5.52
CA THR A 172 12.36 -4.88 -6.90
C THR A 172 11.67 -3.54 -6.94
N GLU A 173 12.35 -2.49 -7.41
CA GLU A 173 11.72 -1.17 -7.53
C GLU A 173 10.67 -1.17 -8.65
N THR A 174 9.60 -0.40 -8.48
CA THR A 174 8.56 -0.27 -9.51
C THR A 174 8.83 0.88 -10.48
N ALA A 175 9.59 1.89 -10.04
CA ALA A 175 9.94 3.03 -10.86
C ALA A 175 10.93 2.63 -11.97
N CYS A 176 10.88 3.33 -13.11
CA CYS A 176 11.82 3.11 -14.20
C CYS A 176 13.25 3.47 -13.76
N ASN A 177 14.20 2.60 -14.08
CA ASN A 177 15.58 2.70 -13.59
C ASN A 177 16.65 2.43 -14.66
N SER A 178 16.26 2.42 -15.93
CA SER A 178 17.12 2.12 -17.08
C SER A 178 17.83 0.75 -17.00
N GLY A 179 17.17 -0.26 -16.42
CA GLY A 179 17.66 -1.64 -16.34
C GLY A 179 18.68 -1.87 -15.24
N GLN A 180 18.78 -0.97 -14.25
CA GLN A 180 19.76 -1.03 -13.17
C GLN A 180 19.10 -1.43 -11.87
N ASP A 181 19.78 -2.19 -11.03
CA ASP A 181 19.27 -2.50 -9.69
C ASP A 181 19.17 -1.25 -8.77
N ALA A 182 18.65 -1.47 -7.57
CA ALA A 182 18.47 -0.51 -6.50
C ALA A 182 19.60 -0.50 -5.48
N ALA A 183 20.78 -1.02 -5.80
CA ALA A 183 21.91 -1.06 -4.88
C ALA A 183 22.23 0.35 -4.33
N GLY A 184 22.32 0.47 -3.00
CA GLY A 184 22.55 1.72 -2.30
C GLY A 184 21.36 2.69 -2.24
N ARG A 185 20.17 2.28 -2.71
CA ARG A 185 18.94 3.09 -2.70
C ARG A 185 17.77 2.45 -1.94
N VAL A 186 17.91 1.18 -1.54
CA VAL A 186 16.94 0.46 -0.72
C VAL A 186 17.04 0.93 0.74
N GLU A 187 15.91 1.23 1.36
CA GLU A 187 15.80 1.66 2.76
C GLU A 187 14.65 0.95 3.47
N VAL A 188 14.87 0.52 4.72
CA VAL A 188 13.79 0.09 5.63
C VAL A 188 13.21 1.33 6.29
N THR A 189 11.98 1.67 5.93
CA THR A 189 11.30 2.88 6.42
C THR A 189 10.48 2.62 7.68
N SER A 190 10.08 1.36 7.89
CA SER A 190 9.46 0.88 9.12
C SER A 190 9.79 -0.59 9.31
N LEU A 191 10.15 -0.96 10.53
CA LEU A 191 10.28 -2.35 10.98
C LEU A 191 9.58 -2.46 12.33
N GLN A 192 8.51 -3.25 12.39
CA GLN A 192 7.76 -3.51 13.61
C GLN A 192 7.82 -4.99 13.93
N GLU A 193 8.50 -5.30 15.04
CA GLU A 193 8.57 -6.66 15.57
C GLU A 193 7.61 -6.82 16.74
N THR A 194 6.71 -7.79 16.61
CA THR A 194 5.79 -8.20 17.68
C THR A 194 6.04 -9.66 18.04
N GLY A 195 5.33 -10.17 19.04
CA GLY A 195 5.40 -11.59 19.40
C GLY A 195 4.87 -12.54 18.32
N SER A 196 4.16 -12.04 17.31
CA SER A 196 3.52 -12.87 16.27
C SER A 196 3.86 -12.45 14.83
N THR A 197 4.34 -11.22 14.61
CA THR A 197 4.62 -10.68 13.29
C THR A 197 5.93 -9.90 13.27
N VAL A 198 6.56 -9.88 12.10
CA VAL A 198 7.63 -8.96 11.72
C VAL A 198 7.11 -8.23 10.48
N GLU A 199 6.71 -6.97 10.66
CA GLU A 199 6.16 -6.13 9.60
C GLU A 199 7.23 -5.17 9.09
N VAL A 200 7.56 -5.26 7.80
CA VAL A 200 8.58 -4.44 7.17
C VAL A 200 7.97 -3.57 6.07
N VAL A 201 8.40 -2.32 6.00
CA VAL A 201 8.11 -1.40 4.89
C VAL A 201 9.43 -1.00 4.24
N ILE A 202 9.64 -1.46 3.01
CA ILE A 202 10.83 -1.16 2.23
C ILE A 202 10.49 -0.11 1.18
N ALA A 203 11.30 0.93 1.08
CA ALA A 203 11.22 1.93 0.02
C ALA A 203 12.51 1.93 -0.81
N VAL A 204 12.42 2.44 -2.03
CA VAL A 204 13.58 2.64 -2.90
C VAL A 204 13.63 4.09 -3.31
N SER A 205 14.72 4.79 -2.98
CA SER A 205 14.91 6.16 -3.47
C SER A 205 15.00 6.18 -5.01
N PRO A 206 14.17 6.97 -5.72
CA PRO A 206 14.20 7.02 -7.18
C PRO A 206 15.54 7.51 -7.75
N ARG A 207 15.90 7.02 -8.94
CA ARG A 207 17.02 7.59 -9.71
C ARG A 207 16.67 9.00 -10.20
N ARG A 208 17.65 9.89 -10.20
CA ARG A 208 17.48 11.26 -10.72
C ARG A 208 17.58 11.28 -12.25
N GLY A 209 16.84 12.20 -12.86
CA GLY A 209 16.82 12.41 -14.31
C GLY A 209 15.94 11.40 -15.04
N ASP A 210 15.80 11.57 -16.35
CA ASP A 210 14.93 10.75 -17.18
C ASP A 210 15.42 9.29 -17.19
N GLN A 211 14.54 8.37 -16.78
CA GLN A 211 14.82 6.94 -16.80
C GLN A 211 13.91 6.23 -17.80
N THR A 212 14.45 5.20 -18.42
CA THR A 212 13.68 4.28 -19.28
C THR A 212 13.29 3.04 -18.49
N CYS A 213 12.30 2.28 -18.98
CA CYS A 213 11.75 1.11 -18.28
C CYS A 213 12.05 -0.21 -19.02
N PRO A 214 13.32 -0.57 -19.32
CA PRO A 214 13.62 -1.80 -20.03
C PRO A 214 13.45 -3.04 -19.14
N SER A 215 13.74 -2.92 -17.85
CA SER A 215 13.58 -3.92 -16.79
C SER A 215 13.88 -3.28 -15.43
N ASN A 216 13.47 -3.93 -14.34
CA ASN A 216 13.86 -3.56 -12.98
C ASN A 216 14.45 -4.80 -12.28
N PRO A 217 15.77 -5.04 -12.33
CA PRO A 217 16.38 -6.21 -11.70
C PRO A 217 16.20 -6.22 -10.17
N PRO A 218 15.93 -7.39 -9.54
CA PRO A 218 15.82 -7.50 -8.09
C PRO A 218 17.17 -7.20 -7.41
N THR A 219 17.12 -6.49 -6.29
CA THR A 219 18.28 -6.07 -5.50
C THR A 219 18.35 -6.88 -4.21
N PRO A 220 19.42 -7.65 -3.96
CA PRO A 220 19.63 -8.30 -2.67
C PRO A 220 19.71 -7.28 -1.54
N PHE A 221 18.96 -7.52 -0.47
CA PHE A 221 18.92 -6.67 0.71
C PHE A 221 18.72 -7.51 1.97
N THR A 222 19.37 -7.15 3.07
CA THR A 222 19.25 -7.87 4.35
C THR A 222 18.55 -7.01 5.37
N VAL A 223 17.54 -7.57 6.03
CA VAL A 223 16.90 -6.97 7.21
C VAL A 223 17.40 -7.72 8.45
N ASP A 224 18.04 -7.00 9.36
CA ASP A 224 18.41 -7.51 10.68
C ASP A 224 17.22 -7.41 11.63
N LEU A 225 17.02 -8.45 12.44
CA LEU A 225 15.97 -8.55 13.45
C LEU A 225 16.58 -8.47 14.85
N ASP A 226 15.84 -7.88 15.80
CA ASP A 226 16.25 -7.79 17.20
C ASP A 226 16.20 -9.16 17.90
N GLU A 227 15.30 -10.04 17.47
CA GLU A 227 15.13 -11.41 17.97
C GLU A 227 15.05 -12.43 16.83
N PRO A 228 15.34 -13.72 17.07
CA PRO A 228 15.14 -14.77 16.06
C PRO A 228 13.70 -14.81 15.54
N LEU A 229 13.50 -15.00 14.24
CA LEU A 229 12.16 -14.97 13.61
C LEU A 229 11.14 -15.86 14.34
N GLY A 230 11.55 -17.04 14.80
CA GLY A 230 10.68 -18.00 15.47
C GLY A 230 9.53 -18.42 14.56
N ASP A 231 8.32 -18.43 15.12
CA ASP A 231 7.07 -18.71 14.39
C ASP A 231 6.36 -17.43 13.91
N ARG A 232 7.04 -16.27 13.97
CA ARG A 232 6.45 -14.99 13.58
C ARG A 232 6.25 -14.93 12.07
N LEU A 233 5.14 -14.33 11.64
CA LEU A 233 4.89 -14.07 10.22
C LEU A 233 5.71 -12.87 9.75
N LEU A 234 6.50 -13.06 8.70
CA LEU A 234 7.18 -11.96 8.01
C LEU A 234 6.23 -11.35 6.98
N LEU A 235 5.89 -10.07 7.15
CA LEU A 235 4.89 -9.37 6.36
C LEU A 235 5.47 -8.12 5.68
N ASP A 236 5.15 -7.94 4.40
CA ASP A 236 5.28 -6.68 3.68
C ASP A 236 4.09 -5.78 4.06
N ALA A 237 4.39 -4.76 4.86
CA ALA A 237 3.43 -3.76 5.33
C ALA A 237 3.41 -2.51 4.45
N SER A 238 4.12 -2.50 3.32
CA SER A 238 4.00 -1.44 2.31
C SER A 238 2.68 -1.50 1.55
N THR A 239 1.94 -2.61 1.67
CA THR A 239 0.64 -2.84 1.04
C THR A 239 -0.48 -2.97 2.07
N VAL A 240 -1.71 -2.68 1.63
CA VAL A 240 -2.91 -2.82 2.48
C VAL A 240 -3.91 -3.79 1.87
N PRO A 241 -4.30 -4.85 2.62
CA PRO A 241 -3.72 -5.26 3.91
C PRO A 241 -2.26 -5.73 3.78
N PRO A 242 -1.46 -5.73 4.87
CA PRO A 242 -0.12 -6.32 4.86
C PRO A 242 -0.13 -7.78 4.42
N ARG A 243 0.94 -8.23 3.76
CA ARG A 243 0.98 -9.55 3.10
C ARG A 243 2.20 -10.36 3.46
N PRO A 244 2.11 -11.70 3.54
CA PRO A 244 3.28 -12.55 3.74
C PRO A 244 4.35 -12.31 2.67
N ILE A 245 5.59 -12.17 3.10
CA ILE A 245 6.74 -12.17 2.19
C ILE A 245 7.10 -13.62 1.90
N THR A 246 6.95 -14.03 0.65
CA THR A 246 7.24 -15.38 0.18
C THR A 246 8.45 -15.39 -0.74
N VAL A 247 8.97 -16.58 -1.03
CA VAL A 247 9.91 -16.75 -2.15
C VAL A 247 9.23 -16.38 -3.48
N PRO A 248 9.96 -15.88 -4.49
CA PRO A 248 9.39 -15.60 -5.80
C PRO A 248 8.77 -16.86 -6.41
N THR A 249 7.57 -16.72 -6.98
CA THR A 249 6.98 -17.76 -7.83
C THR A 249 7.82 -17.88 -9.11
N PRO A 250 8.17 -19.11 -9.56
CA PRO A 250 8.95 -19.34 -10.78
C PRO A 250 8.30 -18.84 -12.06
#